data_AF-E9KGV4-F1
#
_entry.id   AF-E9KGV4-F1
#
_cell.length_a   1.000
_cell.length_b   1.000
_cell.length_c   1.000
_cell.angle_alpha   90.00
_cell.angle_beta   90.00
_cell.angle_gamma   90.00
#
_symmetry.space_group_name_H-M   'P 1'
#
loop_
_entity.id
_entity.type
_entity.pdbx_description
1 polymer ?
#
loop_
_entity_poly.entity_id
_entity_poly.type
_entity_poly.pdbx_seq_one_letter_code
_entity_poly.pdbx_strand_id
1 'polypeptide(L)'
;GSDYTTTVEAYIPASGRGIQGATSHHLGQNFSKMFEIVYDDPDTQEKAFVYQNSWGITTRTIGVMVLVHGDDRGLVLPPRVAEIQVVVVPCGITASSTAEERKSLIDSCKQLVDNLLDGGLRAEGDYRDNYSPG
;
A
#
# COMPACT_ATOMS: atom_id res chain seq x y z
N GLY A 1 15.19 -14.00 -23.34
CA GLY A 1 15.82 -12.98 -22.47
C GLY A 1 16.14 -13.60 -21.13
N SER A 2 15.13 -14.09 -20.42
CA SER A 2 15.30 -14.93 -19.24
C SER A 2 15.39 -16.41 -19.59
N ASP A 3 16.05 -17.21 -18.74
CA ASP A 3 15.97 -18.68 -18.76
C ASP A 3 14.61 -19.14 -18.24
N TYR A 4 14.16 -18.58 -17.11
CA TYR A 4 12.79 -18.76 -16.63
C TYR A 4 12.27 -17.51 -15.92
N THR A 5 10.95 -17.43 -15.79
CA THR A 5 10.25 -16.36 -15.08
C THR A 5 9.27 -16.94 -14.08
N THR A 6 9.28 -16.39 -12.88
CA THR A 6 8.31 -16.64 -11.82
C THR A 6 7.42 -15.42 -11.64
N THR A 7 6.19 -15.64 -11.21
CA THR A 7 5.16 -14.61 -11.10
C THR A 7 4.29 -14.86 -9.88
N VAL A 8 3.71 -13.79 -9.35
CA VAL A 8 2.59 -13.85 -8.40
C VAL A 8 1.34 -13.36 -9.09
N GLU A 9 0.30 -14.19 -9.08
CA GLU A 9 -0.97 -13.92 -9.75
C GLU A 9 -2.04 -13.54 -8.72
N ALA A 10 -2.81 -12.50 -9.02
CA ALA A 10 -3.99 -12.13 -8.26
C ALA A 10 -5.26 -12.37 -9.10
N TYR A 11 -6.38 -12.62 -8.42
CA TYR A 11 -7.68 -12.79 -9.07
C TYR A 11 -8.58 -11.60 -8.76
N ILE A 12 -9.25 -11.07 -9.78
CA ILE A 12 -10.18 -9.94 -9.67
C ILE A 12 -11.63 -10.48 -9.72
N PRO A 13 -12.35 -10.56 -8.58
CA PRO A 13 -13.67 -11.19 -8.51
C PRO A 13 -14.71 -10.57 -9.44
N ALA A 14 -14.78 -9.23 -9.50
CA ALA A 14 -15.78 -8.52 -10.27
C ALA A 14 -15.70 -8.76 -11.78
N SER A 15 -14.50 -9.04 -12.31
CA SER A 15 -14.29 -9.26 -13.74
C SER A 15 -14.08 -10.74 -14.11
N GLY A 16 -13.84 -11.61 -13.12
CA GLY A 16 -13.49 -13.00 -13.34
C GLY A 16 -12.12 -13.24 -13.97
N ARG A 17 -11.19 -12.27 -13.88
CA ARG A 17 -9.89 -12.30 -14.57
C ARG A 17 -8.72 -12.40 -13.60
N GLY A 18 -7.68 -13.11 -14.03
CA GLY A 18 -6.36 -13.09 -13.39
C GLY A 18 -5.57 -11.84 -13.79
N ILE A 19 -4.68 -11.39 -12.90
CA ILE A 19 -3.76 -10.29 -13.14
C ILE A 19 -2.39 -10.60 -12.52
N GLN A 20 -1.35 -10.43 -13.34
CA GLN A 20 0.03 -10.55 -12.90
C GLN A 20 0.41 -9.38 -11.98
N GLY A 21 0.74 -9.70 -10.73
CA GLY A 21 1.05 -8.74 -9.67
C GLY A 21 2.51 -8.30 -9.62
N ALA A 22 3.45 -9.22 -9.81
CA ALA A 22 4.88 -8.95 -9.87
C ALA A 22 5.63 -10.08 -10.59
N THR A 23 6.84 -9.79 -11.08
CA THR A 23 7.70 -10.78 -11.76
C THR A 23 9.07 -10.90 -11.10
N SER A 24 9.63 -12.11 -11.19
CA SER A 24 11.03 -12.37 -10.89
C SER A 24 11.60 -13.31 -11.94
N HIS A 25 12.66 -12.86 -12.61
CA HIS A 25 13.29 -13.50 -13.75
C HIS A 25 14.64 -14.06 -13.33
N HIS A 26 14.86 -15.34 -13.62
CA HIS A 26 16.21 -15.88 -13.71
C HIS A 26 16.72 -15.65 -15.12
N LEU A 27 17.70 -14.76 -15.26
CA LEU A 27 18.24 -14.37 -16.56
C LEU A 27 19.31 -15.35 -17.06
N GLY A 28 19.74 -16.27 -16.21
CA GLY A 28 20.87 -17.15 -16.50
C GLY A 28 22.11 -16.31 -16.77
N GLN A 29 22.83 -16.70 -17.81
CA GLN A 29 23.98 -15.96 -18.33
C GLN A 29 23.67 -15.16 -19.61
N ASN A 30 22.41 -15.13 -20.07
CA ASN A 30 22.06 -14.54 -21.37
C ASN A 30 22.55 -13.09 -21.52
N PHE A 31 22.32 -12.27 -20.50
CA PHE A 31 22.72 -10.86 -20.50
C PHE A 31 24.21 -10.69 -20.23
N SER A 32 24.78 -11.46 -19.31
CA SER A 32 26.22 -11.41 -19.03
C SER A 32 27.07 -11.73 -20.26
N LYS A 33 26.62 -12.64 -21.12
CA LYS A 33 27.25 -12.95 -22.41
C LYS A 33 27.09 -11.80 -23.41
N MET A 34 25.90 -11.21 -23.48
CA MET A 34 25.61 -10.09 -24.39
C MET A 34 26.40 -8.81 -24.04
N PHE A 35 26.66 -8.58 -22.76
CA PHE A 35 27.32 -7.37 -22.24
C PHE A 35 28.74 -7.62 -21.71
N GLU A 36 29.32 -8.79 -21.98
CA GLU A 36 30.66 -9.20 -21.53
C GLU A 36 30.94 -9.00 -20.02
N ILE A 37 29.95 -9.33 -19.19
CA ILE A 37 30.05 -9.27 -17.73
C ILE A 37 30.68 -10.57 -17.24
N VAL A 38 32.00 -10.53 -17.00
CA VAL A 38 32.82 -11.70 -16.63
C VAL A 38 33.62 -11.47 -15.34
N TYR A 39 33.99 -12.56 -14.68
CA TYR A 39 34.93 -12.59 -13.56
C TYR A 39 35.94 -13.74 -13.75
N ASP A 40 37.09 -13.66 -13.08
CA ASP A 40 38.05 -14.77 -13.04
C ASP A 40 37.65 -15.72 -11.90
N ASP A 41 37.37 -16.97 -12.24
CA ASP A 41 36.94 -18.00 -11.30
C ASP A 41 38.12 -18.45 -10.41
N PRO A 42 38.01 -18.35 -9.07
CA PRO A 42 39.13 -18.65 -8.18
C PRO A 42 39.55 -20.13 -8.18
N ASP A 43 38.64 -21.05 -8.51
CA ASP A 43 38.87 -22.49 -8.47
C ASP A 43 39.44 -22.99 -9.81
N THR A 44 38.88 -22.53 -10.92
CA THR A 44 39.29 -22.96 -12.28
C THR A 44 40.35 -22.07 -12.91
N GLN A 45 40.52 -20.83 -12.41
CA GLN A 45 41.38 -19.79 -12.99
C GLN A 45 40.97 -19.38 -14.42
N GLU A 46 39.73 -19.68 -14.82
CA GLU A 46 39.17 -19.32 -16.13
C GLU A 46 38.18 -18.14 -16.03
N LYS A 47 37.92 -17.47 -17.16
CA LYS A 47 36.87 -16.44 -17.23
C LYS A 47 35.49 -17.10 -17.19
N ALA A 48 34.66 -16.70 -16.24
CA ALA A 48 33.29 -17.17 -16.11
C ALA A 48 32.28 -16.00 -16.24
N PHE A 49 31.12 -16.31 -16.82
CA PHE A 49 30.00 -15.37 -16.93
C PHE A 49 29.14 -15.41 -15.67
N VAL A 50 28.72 -14.24 -15.18
CA VAL A 50 27.88 -14.16 -13.98
C VAL A 50 26.44 -14.60 -14.27
N TYR A 51 25.82 -15.29 -13.31
CA TYR A 51 24.39 -15.53 -13.34
C TYR A 51 23.64 -14.29 -12.85
N GLN A 52 22.62 -13.87 -13.60
CA GLN A 52 21.86 -12.66 -13.30
C GLN A 52 20.40 -12.97 -13.03
N ASN A 53 19.79 -12.16 -12.18
CA ASN A 53 18.35 -12.11 -11.95
C ASN A 53 17.87 -10.67 -12.10
N SER A 54 16.60 -10.48 -12.47
CA SER A 54 15.91 -9.19 -12.34
C SER A 54 14.50 -9.42 -11.83
N TRP A 55 13.92 -8.44 -11.15
CA TRP A 55 12.58 -8.55 -10.58
C TRP A 55 11.94 -7.17 -10.53
N GLY A 56 10.61 -7.16 -10.63
CA GLY A 56 9.85 -5.94 -10.81
C GLY A 56 8.48 -6.00 -10.15
N ILE A 57 8.15 -4.91 -9.47
CA ILE A 57 6.82 -4.63 -8.94
C ILE A 57 6.52 -3.16 -9.24
N THR A 58 5.26 -2.85 -9.57
CA THR A 58 4.87 -1.50 -10.02
C THR A 58 3.67 -1.00 -9.23
N THR A 59 3.27 0.26 -9.47
CA THR A 59 2.05 0.85 -8.93
C THR A 59 0.76 0.14 -9.37
N ARG A 60 0.84 -0.86 -10.25
CA ARG A 60 -0.25 -1.82 -10.49
C ARG A 60 -0.80 -2.41 -9.18
N THR A 61 0.03 -2.57 -8.15
CA THR A 61 -0.41 -3.03 -6.82
C THR A 61 -1.53 -2.17 -6.23
N ILE A 62 -1.50 -0.85 -6.45
CA ILE A 62 -2.56 0.06 -6.01
C ILE A 62 -3.86 -0.27 -6.75
N GLY A 63 -3.81 -0.44 -8.07
CA GLY A 63 -4.97 -0.83 -8.87
C GLY A 63 -5.56 -2.19 -8.46
N VAL A 64 -4.69 -3.18 -8.20
CA VAL A 64 -5.12 -4.49 -7.68
C VAL A 64 -5.80 -4.35 -6.32
N MET A 65 -5.24 -3.56 -5.40
CA MET A 65 -5.86 -3.28 -4.10
C MET A 65 -7.26 -2.69 -4.26
N VAL A 66 -7.43 -1.69 -5.14
CA VAL A 66 -8.75 -1.09 -5.41
C VAL A 66 -9.73 -2.12 -5.96
N LEU A 67 -9.33 -2.91 -6.95
CA LEU A 67 -10.20 -3.89 -7.60
C LEU A 67 -10.57 -5.09 -6.71
N VAL A 68 -9.74 -5.42 -5.72
CA VAL A 68 -9.96 -6.56 -4.83
C VAL A 68 -10.73 -6.17 -3.58
N HIS A 69 -10.45 -5.01 -2.99
CA HIS A 69 -11.04 -4.60 -1.72
C HIS A 69 -12.18 -3.59 -1.85
N GLY A 70 -12.28 -2.85 -2.97
CA GLY A 70 -13.37 -1.90 -3.18
C GLY A 70 -14.75 -2.55 -3.16
N ASP A 71 -15.73 -1.80 -2.68
CA ASP A 71 -17.13 -2.23 -2.58
C ASP A 71 -18.08 -1.18 -3.20
N ASP A 72 -19.39 -1.40 -3.08
CA ASP A 72 -20.39 -0.49 -3.63
C ASP A 72 -20.41 0.90 -2.96
N ARG A 73 -19.73 1.07 -1.81
CA ARG A 73 -19.57 2.36 -1.12
C ARG A 73 -18.27 3.07 -1.47
N GLY A 74 -17.33 2.38 -2.13
CA GLY A 74 -16.12 2.97 -2.68
C GLY A 74 -14.84 2.23 -2.26
N LEU A 75 -13.81 3.00 -1.94
CA LEU A 75 -12.48 2.47 -1.64
C LEU A 75 -12.41 1.91 -0.21
N VAL A 76 -11.94 0.67 -0.08
CA VAL A 76 -11.58 0.05 1.20
C VAL A 76 -10.07 -0.11 1.27
N LEU A 77 -9.40 0.74 2.05
CA LEU A 77 -7.95 0.71 2.20
C LEU A 77 -7.53 -0.37 3.23
N PRO A 78 -6.60 -1.29 2.88
CA PRO A 78 -6.02 -2.19 3.87
C PRO A 78 -5.30 -1.39 4.98
N PRO A 79 -5.54 -1.68 6.28
CA PRO A 79 -5.09 -0.82 7.38
C PRO A 79 -3.57 -0.59 7.46
N ARG A 80 -2.75 -1.47 6.88
CA ARG A 80 -1.28 -1.33 6.89
C ARG A 80 -0.75 -0.30 5.90
N VAL A 81 -1.54 0.07 4.89
CA VAL A 81 -1.17 1.03 3.85
C VAL A 81 -2.09 2.26 3.78
N ALA A 82 -3.14 2.30 4.60
CA ALA A 82 -4.00 3.47 4.73
C ALA A 82 -3.22 4.65 5.34
N GLU A 83 -3.20 5.81 4.70
CA GLU A 83 -2.53 7.00 5.26
C GLU A 83 -3.16 7.40 6.60
N ILE A 84 -4.48 7.51 6.62
CA ILE A 84 -5.29 7.68 7.82
C ILE A 84 -6.02 6.36 8.10
N GLN A 85 -5.80 5.78 9.28
CA GLN A 85 -6.47 4.54 9.71
C GLN A 85 -7.78 4.83 10.43
N VAL A 86 -7.84 5.93 11.18
CA VAL A 86 -9.01 6.34 11.98
C VAL A 86 -9.25 7.83 11.79
N VAL A 87 -10.47 8.20 11.38
CA VAL A 87 -10.93 9.60 11.38
C VAL A 87 -11.95 9.76 12.51
N VAL A 88 -11.74 10.73 13.39
CA VAL A 88 -12.66 11.10 14.47
C VAL A 88 -13.49 12.31 14.01
N VAL A 89 -14.80 12.12 13.87
CA VAL A 89 -15.74 13.18 13.48
C VAL A 89 -16.67 13.49 14.66
N PRO A 90 -16.77 14.75 15.11
CA PRO A 90 -17.71 15.13 16.16
C PRO A 90 -19.15 15.10 15.61
N CYS A 91 -20.05 14.46 16.37
CA CYS A 91 -21.46 14.32 16.01
C CYS A 91 -22.37 14.96 17.07
N GLY A 92 -23.59 15.34 16.68
CA GLY A 92 -24.62 15.80 17.62
C GLY A 92 -24.52 17.27 18.06
N ILE A 93 -23.70 18.09 17.39
CA ILE A 93 -23.73 19.55 17.56
C ILE A 93 -25.00 20.09 16.90
N THR A 94 -25.86 20.76 17.67
CA THR A 94 -27.09 21.37 17.18
C THR A 94 -27.07 22.88 17.36
N ALA A 95 -28.07 23.57 16.80
CA ALA A 95 -28.25 25.01 16.99
C ALA A 95 -28.47 25.39 18.48
N SER A 96 -28.94 24.45 19.30
CA SER A 96 -29.16 24.67 20.74
C SER A 96 -27.94 24.31 21.60
N SER A 97 -26.90 23.69 21.04
CA SER A 97 -25.68 23.36 21.79
C SER A 97 -24.96 24.63 22.22
N THR A 98 -24.72 24.75 23.51
CA THR A 98 -23.95 25.84 24.14
C THR A 98 -22.48 25.82 23.68
N ALA A 99 -21.78 26.94 23.87
CA ALA A 99 -20.36 27.04 23.54
C ALA A 99 -19.52 26.05 24.38
N GLU A 100 -19.90 25.87 25.65
CA GLU A 100 -19.27 24.94 26.59
C GLU A 100 -19.45 23.48 26.15
N GLU A 101 -20.65 23.09 25.74
CA GLU A 101 -20.92 21.73 25.23
C GLU A 101 -20.13 21.45 23.94
N ARG A 102 -20.11 22.41 23.01
CA ARG A 102 -19.33 22.33 21.75
C ARG A 102 -17.85 22.15 22.05
N LYS A 103 -17.32 22.96 22.96
CA LYS A 103 -15.90 22.89 23.36
C LYS A 103 -15.58 21.55 24.01
N SER A 104 -16.40 21.11 24.97
CA SER A 104 -16.22 19.84 25.68
C SER A 104 -16.20 18.63 24.73
N LEU A 105 -17.09 18.62 23.73
CA LEU A 105 -17.12 17.58 22.71
C LEU A 105 -15.84 17.58 21.86
N ILE A 106 -15.43 18.74 21.35
CA ILE A 106 -14.22 18.87 20.52
C ILE A 106 -12.97 18.48 21.30
N ASP A 107 -12.84 18.93 22.55
CA ASP A 107 -11.71 18.59 23.42
C ASP A 107 -11.66 17.08 23.70
N SER A 108 -12.82 16.44 23.89
CA SER A 108 -12.92 14.98 24.02
C SER A 108 -12.50 14.24 22.74
N CYS A 109 -12.89 14.74 21.56
CA CYS A 109 -12.44 14.17 20.29
C CYS A 109 -10.94 14.30 20.09
N LYS A 110 -10.33 15.43 20.46
CA LYS A 110 -8.87 15.63 20.41
C LYS A 110 -8.14 14.66 21.32
N GLN A 111 -8.62 14.52 22.56
CA GLN A 111 -8.06 13.56 23.51
C GLN A 111 -8.14 12.11 22.98
N LEU A 112 -9.23 11.75 22.28
CA LEU A 112 -9.33 10.44 21.64
C LEU A 112 -8.29 10.27 20.53
N VAL A 113 -8.08 11.28 19.68
CA VAL A 113 -7.04 11.26 18.64
C VAL A 113 -5.67 11.06 19.27
N ASP A 114 -5.34 11.81 20.33
CA ASP A 114 -4.06 11.69 21.04
C ASP A 114 -3.86 10.27 21.60
N ASN A 115 -4.89 9.70 22.24
CA ASN A 115 -4.83 8.33 22.76
C ASN A 115 -4.62 7.28 21.64
N LEU A 116 -5.20 7.49 20.46
CA LEU A 116 -5.02 6.60 19.30
C LEU A 116 -3.60 6.71 18.73
N LEU A 117 -3.06 7.92 18.64
CA LEU A 117 -1.68 8.19 18.22
C LEU A 117 -0.68 7.56 19.20
N ASP A 118 -0.89 7.72 20.51
CA ASP A 118 -0.09 7.08 21.57
C ASP A 118 -0.16 5.54 21.49
N GLY A 119 -1.31 5.02 21.04
CA GLY A 119 -1.50 3.60 20.72
C GLY A 119 -0.84 3.13 19.42
N GLY A 120 -0.17 4.01 18.67
CA GLY A 120 0.52 3.70 17.41
C GLY A 120 -0.38 3.64 16.18
N LEU A 121 -1.61 4.15 16.26
CA LEU A 121 -2.53 4.26 15.12
C LEU A 121 -2.36 5.60 14.42
N ARG A 122 -2.51 5.62 13.09
CA ARG A 122 -2.57 6.85 12.29
C ARG A 122 -3.98 7.41 12.37
N ALA A 123 -4.21 8.33 13.30
CA ALA A 123 -5.51 8.92 13.57
C ALA A 123 -5.53 10.43 13.30
N GLU A 124 -6.66 10.93 12.78
CA GLU A 124 -6.90 12.36 12.56
C GLU A 124 -8.30 12.75 13.01
N GLY A 125 -8.49 14.01 13.41
CA GLY A 125 -9.79 14.58 13.74
C GLY A 125 -10.28 15.51 12.62
N ASP A 126 -11.52 15.34 12.17
CA ASP A 126 -12.17 16.25 11.24
C ASP A 126 -13.10 17.21 12.01
N TYR A 127 -12.67 18.46 12.17
CA TYR A 127 -13.39 19.48 12.93
C TYR A 127 -13.95 20.60 12.05
N ARG A 128 -14.07 20.37 10.74
CA ARG A 128 -14.65 21.33 9.81
C ARG A 128 -16.14 21.51 10.13
N ASP A 129 -16.55 22.73 10.45
CA ASP A 129 -17.93 23.06 10.85
C ASP A 129 -18.81 23.54 9.69
N ASN A 130 -18.20 23.74 8.51
CA ASN A 130 -18.89 24.14 7.29
C ASN A 130 -19.51 22.96 6.52
N TYR A 131 -19.39 21.74 7.05
CA TYR A 131 -20.01 20.51 6.52
C TYR A 131 -20.80 19.79 7.61
N SER A 132 -21.87 19.09 7.22
CA SER A 132 -22.53 18.15 8.12
C SER A 132 -21.63 16.94 8.39
N PRO A 133 -21.81 16.24 9.52
CA PRO A 133 -21.04 15.02 9.81
C PRO A 133 -21.27 13.85 8.84
N GLY A 134 -22.39 13.84 8.12
CA GLY A 134 -22.75 12.83 7.12
C GLY A 134 -22.77 13.39 5.71
#